data_AF-A0A7K1WQW0-F1
#
_entry.id   AF-A0A7K1WQW0-F1
#
_cell.length_a   1.000
_cell.length_b   1.000
_cell.length_c   1.000
_cell.angle_alpha   90.00
_cell.angle_beta   90.00
_cell.angle_gamma   90.00
#
_symmetry.space_group_name_H-M   'P 1'
#
loop_
_entity.id
_entity.type
_entity.pdbx_description
1 polymer ?
#
loop_
_entity_poly.entity_id
_entity_poly.type
_entity_poly.pdbx_seq_one_letter_code
_entity_poly.pdbx_strand_id
1 'polypeptide(L)'
;MAEVIWTNAAKNDYWKNIEYLQSEWTLQEVYNFIDKTDALILLLLKQNLVFKPTDYKDVFHVPVTKQITLYYRILENYNIELLRFWNTYQNPKKLKL
;
A
#
# COMPACT_ATOMS: atom_id res chain seq x y z
N MET A 1 -7.16 -7.56 19.01
CA MET A 1 -6.51 -6.36 18.43
C MET A 1 -6.50 -6.56 16.93
N ALA A 2 -6.80 -5.53 16.14
CA ALA A 2 -6.68 -5.62 14.68
C ALA A 2 -5.20 -5.76 14.32
N GLU A 3 -4.89 -6.65 13.37
CA GLU A 3 -3.53 -6.85 12.88
C GLU A 3 -3.43 -6.49 11.40
N VAL A 4 -2.23 -6.11 10.97
CA VAL A 4 -1.94 -5.88 9.55
C VAL A 4 -1.20 -7.08 8.97
N ILE A 5 -1.84 -7.71 7.99
CA ILE A 5 -1.34 -8.90 7.31
C ILE A 5 -0.83 -8.47 5.94
N TRP A 6 0.43 -8.80 5.65
CA TRP A 6 1.03 -8.52 4.35
C TRP A 6 1.00 -9.76 3.48
N THR A 7 0.30 -9.71 2.36
CA THR A 7 0.40 -10.76 1.33
C THR A 7 1.81 -10.81 0.74
N ASN A 8 2.22 -11.96 0.21
CA ASN A 8 3.50 -12.08 -0.49
C ASN A 8 3.61 -11.10 -1.67
N ALA A 9 2.48 -10.85 -2.34
CA ALA A 9 2.34 -9.84 -3.38
C ALA A 9 2.70 -8.44 -2.85
N ALA A 10 2.05 -7.98 -1.77
CA ALA A 10 2.33 -6.69 -1.16
C ALA A 10 3.79 -6.56 -0.70
N LYS A 11 4.36 -7.60 -0.08
CA LYS A 11 5.78 -7.60 0.34
C LYS A 11 6.71 -7.42 -0.87
N ASN A 12 6.48 -8.18 -1.94
CA ASN A 12 7.29 -8.08 -3.15
C ASN A 12 7.17 -6.70 -3.81
N ASP A 13 5.96 -6.14 -3.86
CA ASP A 13 5.73 -4.82 -4.46
C ASP A 13 6.37 -3.70 -3.62
N TYR A 14 6.32 -3.81 -2.29
CA TYR A 14 6.99 -2.88 -1.39
C TYR A 14 8.51 -2.87 -1.60
N TRP A 15 9.14 -4.04 -1.63
CA TRP A 15 10.58 -4.14 -1.90
C TRP A 15 10.95 -3.62 -3.29
N LYS A 16 10.19 -3.97 -4.32
CA LYS A 16 10.41 -3.44 -5.68
C LYS A 16 10.29 -1.93 -5.75
N ASN A 17 9.36 -1.33 -5.00
CA ASN A 17 9.25 0.13 -4.93
C ASN A 17 10.47 0.75 -4.25
N ILE A 18 11.00 0.13 -3.18
CA ILE A 18 12.24 0.57 -2.53
C ILE A 18 13.42 0.48 -3.49
N GLU A 19 13.61 -0.66 -4.16
CA GLU A 19 14.67 -0.87 -5.14
C GLU A 19 14.61 0.16 -6.27
N TYR A 20 13.42 0.40 -6.83
CA TYR A 20 13.21 1.40 -7.86
C TYR A 20 13.50 2.83 -7.38
N LEU A 21 13.06 3.19 -6.18
CA LEU A 21 13.34 4.50 -5.61
C LEU A 21 14.85 4.67 -5.31
N GLN A 22 15.56 3.60 -4.94
CA GLN A 22 17.00 3.65 -4.73
C GLN A 22 17.80 3.79 -6.04
N SER A 23 17.34 3.21 -7.15
CA SER A 23 18.05 3.32 -8.44
C SER A 23 17.73 4.61 -9.18
N GLU A 24 16.48 5.07 -9.14
CA GLU A 24 16.01 6.19 -9.96
C GLU A 24 15.86 7.51 -9.19
N TRP A 25 15.86 7.49 -7.85
CA TRP A 25 15.58 8.65 -7.00
C TRP A 25 16.59 8.75 -5.85
N THR A 26 16.44 9.76 -4.99
CA THR A 26 17.35 9.95 -3.86
C THR A 26 16.92 9.10 -2.66
N LEU A 27 17.85 8.90 -1.72
CA LEU A 27 17.55 8.23 -0.45
C LEU A 27 16.43 8.92 0.33
N GLN A 28 16.23 10.23 0.15
CA GLN A 28 15.14 10.96 0.79
C GLN A 28 13.76 10.45 0.34
N GLU A 29 13.58 10.14 -0.94
CA GLU A 29 12.34 9.58 -1.48
C GLU A 29 12.10 8.17 -0.95
N VAL A 30 13.16 7.37 -0.79
CA VAL A 30 13.09 6.03 -0.19
C VAL A 30 12.59 6.12 1.26
N TYR A 31 13.24 6.94 2.09
CA TYR A 31 12.83 7.12 3.49
C TYR A 31 11.41 7.67 3.60
N ASN A 32 11.07 8.67 2.80
CA ASN A 32 9.73 9.23 2.76
C ASN A 32 8.65 8.20 2.38
N PHE A 33 8.95 7.25 1.49
CA PHE A 33 8.04 6.15 1.18
C PHE A 33 7.86 5.19 2.35
N ILE A 34 8.95 4.80 3.00
CA ILE A 34 8.94 3.91 4.18
C ILE A 34 8.15 4.57 5.32
N ASP A 35 8.50 5.80 5.70
CA ASP A 35 7.86 6.53 6.80
C ASP A 35 6.35 6.72 6.56
N LYS A 36 5.96 7.04 5.33
CA LYS A 36 4.54 7.19 4.97
C LYS A 36 3.80 5.86 4.99
N THR A 37 4.46 4.77 4.60
CA THR A 37 3.86 3.43 4.67
C THR A 37 3.57 3.06 6.13
N ASP A 38 4.54 3.26 7.02
CA ASP A 38 4.39 2.97 8.44
C ASP A 38 3.32 3.85 9.11
N ALA A 39 3.34 5.15 8.84
CA ALA A 39 2.32 6.08 9.34
C ALA A 39 0.91 5.69 8.87
N LEU A 40 0.79 5.28 7.61
CA LEU A 40 -0.49 4.86 7.04
C LEU A 40 -0.99 3.55 7.67
N ILE A 41 -0.11 2.58 7.91
CA ILE A 41 -0.45 1.34 8.62
C ILE A 41 -0.96 1.63 10.04
N LEU A 42 -0.34 2.56 10.75
CA LEU A 42 -0.82 3.00 12.07
C LEU A 42 -2.20 3.65 12.02
N LEU A 43 -2.48 4.44 10.98
CA LEU A 43 -3.80 5.06 10.79
C LEU A 43 -4.87 4.04 10.41
N LEU A 44 -4.51 3.06 9.58
CA LEU A 44 -5.36 1.92 9.22
C LEU A 44 -5.79 1.15 10.47
N LEU A 45 -4.84 0.82 11.35
CA LEU A 45 -5.12 0.13 12.63
C LEU A 45 -6.03 0.91 13.57
N LYS A 46 -6.00 2.25 13.51
CA LYS A 46 -6.86 3.15 14.30
C LYS A 46 -8.24 3.35 13.69
N GLN A 47 -8.54 2.78 12.52
CA GLN A 47 -9.77 3.01 11.75
C GLN A 47 -10.04 4.51 11.48
N ASN A 48 -8.99 5.34 11.47
CA ASN A 48 -9.10 6.80 11.41
C ASN A 48 -8.99 7.34 9.98
N LEU A 49 -9.40 6.56 8.99
CA LEU A 49 -9.27 6.89 7.58
C LEU A 49 -10.57 6.59 6.86
N VAL A 50 -11.02 7.56 6.06
CA VAL A 50 -12.12 7.38 5.12
C VAL A 50 -11.52 6.83 3.83
N PHE A 51 -11.93 5.62 3.47
CA PHE A 51 -11.30 4.86 2.42
C PHE A 51 -12.05 4.98 1.10
N LYS A 52 -11.31 5.06 -0.01
CA LYS A 52 -11.93 5.04 -1.34
C LYS A 52 -12.19 3.60 -1.75
N PRO A 53 -13.44 3.21 -1.98
CA PRO A 53 -13.75 1.88 -2.51
C PRO A 53 -13.17 1.72 -3.92
N THR A 54 -12.95 0.48 -4.31
CA THR A 54 -12.61 0.10 -5.70
C THR A 54 -13.77 -0.67 -6.32
N ASP A 55 -13.65 -1.04 -7.60
CA ASP A 55 -14.62 -1.90 -8.29
C ASP A 55 -14.62 -3.34 -7.76
N TYR A 56 -13.62 -3.71 -6.95
CA TYR A 56 -13.52 -5.00 -6.28
C TYR A 56 -14.20 -4.96 -4.92
N LYS A 57 -15.00 -5.98 -4.63
CA LYS A 57 -15.75 -6.09 -3.38
C LYS A 57 -14.79 -6.09 -2.18
N ASP A 58 -15.09 -5.25 -1.20
CA ASP A 58 -14.36 -5.11 0.07
C ASP A 58 -12.88 -4.70 -0.08
N VAL A 59 -12.49 -4.21 -1.26
CA VAL A 59 -11.16 -3.70 -1.55
C VAL A 59 -11.19 -2.18 -1.62
N PHE A 60 -10.27 -1.58 -0.89
CA PHE A 60 -10.07 -0.15 -0.81
C PHE A 60 -8.68 0.22 -1.30
N HIS A 61 -8.53 1.48 -1.71
CA HIS A 61 -7.25 2.02 -2.06
C HIS A 61 -6.98 3.34 -1.33
N VAL A 62 -5.71 3.56 -1.01
CA VAL A 62 -5.25 4.78 -0.38
C VAL A 62 -3.85 5.16 -0.91
N PRO A 63 -3.64 6.41 -1.33
CA PRO A 63 -2.32 6.87 -1.73
C PRO A 63 -1.35 6.85 -0.54
N VAL A 64 -0.20 6.19 -0.70
CA VAL A 64 0.92 6.26 0.26
C VAL A 64 1.77 7.47 -0.08
N THR A 65 2.13 7.60 -1.36
CA THR A 65 2.75 8.79 -1.93
C THR A 65 1.93 9.23 -3.14
N LYS A 66 2.35 10.31 -3.81
CA LYS A 66 1.70 10.74 -5.06
C LYS A 66 1.75 9.65 -6.14
N GLN A 67 2.74 8.76 -6.07
CA GLN A 67 3.05 7.82 -7.14
C GLN A 67 2.85 6.36 -6.71
N ILE A 68 2.66 6.08 -5.42
CA ILE A 68 2.45 4.72 -4.91
C ILE A 68 1.14 4.69 -4.14
N THR A 69 0.25 3.78 -4.56
CA THR A 69 -1.07 3.55 -3.96
C THR A 69 -1.09 2.17 -3.32
N LEU A 70 -1.51 2.11 -2.07
CA LEU A 70 -1.77 0.86 -1.36
C LEU A 70 -3.20 0.40 -1.65
N TYR A 71 -3.33 -0.85 -2.05
CA TYR A 71 -4.59 -1.58 -2.09
C TYR A 71 -4.64 -2.57 -0.95
N TYR A 72 -5.75 -2.60 -0.24
CA TYR A 72 -5.94 -3.46 0.92
C TYR A 72 -7.43 -3.81 1.08
N ARG A 73 -7.72 -4.78 1.93
CA ARG A 73 -9.08 -5.14 2.32
C ARG A 73 -9.21 -5.32 3.82
N ILE A 74 -10.43 -5.20 4.32
CA ILE A 74 -10.77 -5.44 5.72
C ILE A 74 -11.39 -6.83 5.80
N LEU A 75 -10.83 -7.69 6.62
CA LEU A 75 -11.32 -9.05 6.87
C LEU A 75 -12.43 -9.03 7.92
N GLU A 76 -13.21 -10.11 7.99
CA GLU A 76 -14.35 -10.24 8.92
C GLU A 76 -13.95 -10.08 10.39
N ASN A 77 -12.71 -10.43 10.73
CA ASN A 77 -12.14 -10.28 12.08
C ASN A 77 -11.53 -8.89 12.35
N TYR A 78 -11.84 -7.89 11.51
CA TYR A 78 -11.28 -6.53 11.54
C TYR A 78 -9.77 -6.44 11.26
N ASN A 79 -9.13 -7.52 10.81
CA ASN A 79 -7.76 -7.45 10.35
C ASN A 79 -7.69 -6.76 8.99
N ILE A 80 -6.54 -6.14 8.73
CA ILE A 80 -6.29 -5.37 7.52
C ILE A 80 -5.29 -6.14 6.69
N GLU A 81 -5.70 -6.60 5.52
CA GLU A 81 -4.83 -7.35 4.63
C GLU A 81 -4.34 -6.45 3.50
N LEU A 82 -3.02 -6.24 3.43
CA LEU A 82 -2.37 -5.48 2.38
C LEU A 82 -2.19 -6.37 1.14
N LEU A 83 -2.77 -5.93 0.02
CA LEU A 83 -2.81 -6.70 -1.22
C LEU A 83 -1.69 -6.30 -2.18
N ARG A 84 -1.56 -5.00 -2.47
CA ARG A 84 -0.64 -4.48 -3.49
C ARG A 84 -0.14 -3.07 -3.16
N PHE A 85 1.14 -2.82 -3.40
CA PHE A 85 1.70 -1.47 -3.48
C PHE A 85 1.90 -1.09 -4.95
N TRP A 86 0.90 -0.46 -5.54
CA TRP A 86 0.90 -0.12 -6.96
C TRP A 86 1.61 1.21 -7.22
N ASN A 87 2.66 1.18 -8.02
CA ASN A 87 3.30 2.39 -8.53
C ASN A 87 2.60 2.86 -9.80
N THR A 88 2.04 4.06 -9.78
CA THR A 88 1.24 4.64 -10.88
C THR A 88 2.04 4.94 -12.14
N TYR A 89 3.38 4.97 -12.07
CA TYR A 89 4.22 5.02 -13.26
C TYR A 89 4.29 3.66 -14.00
N GLN A 90 3.88 2.57 -13.35
CA GLN A 90 3.69 1.30 -14.04
C GLN A 90 2.39 1.34 -14.84
N ASN A 91 2.42 0.75 -16.04
CA ASN A 91 1.25 0.72 -16.93
C ASN A 91 0.03 0.12 -16.19
N PRO A 92 -1.09 0.85 -16.04
CA PRO A 92 -2.25 0.42 -15.25
C PRO A 92 -2.84 -0.91 -15.73
N LYS A 93 -2.63 -1.30 -16.99
CA LYS A 93 -3.04 -2.60 -17.53
C LYS A 93 -2.29 -3.80 -16.93
N LYS A 94 -1.20 -3.58 -16.19
CA LYS A 94 -0.41 -4.64 -15.52
C LYS A 94 -0.86 -4.91 -14.09
N LEU A 95 -1.76 -4.10 -13.51
CA LEU A 95 -2.26 -4.31 -12.15
C LEU A 95 -3.14 -5.57 -12.11
N LYS A 96 -2.74 -6.55 -11.29
CA LYS A 96 -3.55 -7.72 -10.93
C LYS A 96 -3.73 -7.73 -9.41
N LEU A 97 -4.92 -7.33 -8.99
CA LEU A 97 -5.36 -7.34 -7.58
C LEU A 97 -5.74 -8.76 -7.15
#